data_AF-A0ABD5ZSP7-F1
#
_entry.id   AF-A0ABD5ZSP7-F1
#
_cell.length_a   1.000
_cell.length_b   1.000
_cell.length_c   1.000
_cell.angle_alpha   90.00
_cell.angle_beta   90.00
_cell.angle_gamma   90.00
#
_symmetry.space_group_name_H-M   'P 1'
#
loop_
_entity.id
_entity.type
_entity.pdbx_description
1 polymer ?
#
loop_
_entity_poly.entity_id
_entity_poly.type
_entity_poly.pdbx_seq_one_letter_code
_entity_poly.pdbx_strand_id
1 'polypeptide(L)'
;MSSDDSPSGDDVRERIEQEAEELDQRLVDLLAWVLDTETRARIYIELRQHPGRTSEEIAEGTGLYPSTVREALAALHDDGTVTREKRKAAGAGNNPYEYEAIAPADLVGEVVEEVQEELNTVFNLDAVLGDDEDDTDTGPVTVSVTEEDDA
;
A
#
# COMPACT_ATOMS: atom_id res chain seq x y z
N MET A 1 -50.61 -21.75 -3.78
CA MET A 1 -49.27 -22.31 -4.05
C MET A 1 -48.29 -21.32 -3.45
N SER A 2 -47.85 -21.56 -2.21
CA SER A 2 -46.78 -20.78 -1.62
C SER A 2 -45.47 -21.39 -2.11
N SER A 3 -44.78 -20.67 -2.98
CA SER A 3 -43.37 -21.00 -3.26
C SER A 3 -42.59 -20.57 -2.02
N ASP A 4 -42.02 -21.55 -1.34
CA ASP A 4 -41.03 -21.35 -0.30
C ASP A 4 -39.75 -20.87 -1.01
N ASP A 5 -39.60 -19.55 -1.12
CA ASP A 5 -38.41 -18.88 -1.68
C ASP A 5 -37.40 -18.68 -0.54
N SER A 6 -36.95 -19.80 0.04
CA SER A 6 -35.82 -19.79 0.96
C SER A 6 -34.55 -19.85 0.10
N PRO A 7 -33.62 -18.87 0.18
CA PRO A 7 -32.40 -18.88 -0.62
C PRO A 7 -31.64 -20.18 -0.32
N SER A 8 -31.27 -20.89 -1.39
CA SER A 8 -30.53 -22.14 -1.29
C SER A 8 -29.11 -21.85 -0.78
N GLY A 9 -28.46 -22.83 -0.15
CA GLY A 9 -27.07 -22.68 0.28
C GLY A 9 -26.10 -22.32 -0.87
N ASP A 10 -26.44 -22.73 -2.10
CA ASP A 10 -25.75 -22.33 -3.33
C ASP A 10 -25.87 -20.82 -3.62
N ASP A 11 -27.07 -20.23 -3.46
CA ASP A 11 -27.28 -18.79 -3.70
C ASP A 11 -26.47 -17.93 -2.73
N VAL A 12 -26.30 -18.39 -1.48
CA VAL A 12 -25.47 -17.70 -0.47
C VAL A 12 -23.99 -17.80 -0.82
N ARG A 13 -23.55 -18.97 -1.31
CA ARG A 13 -22.15 -19.19 -1.70
C ARG A 13 -21.77 -18.35 -2.92
N GLU A 14 -22.62 -18.35 -3.94
CA GLU A 14 -22.40 -17.58 -5.17
C GLU A 14 -22.33 -16.07 -4.89
N ARG A 15 -23.18 -15.57 -3.98
CA ARG A 15 -23.12 -14.17 -3.53
C ARG A 15 -21.83 -13.83 -2.79
N ILE A 16 -21.37 -14.71 -1.91
CA ILE A 16 -20.11 -14.49 -1.17
C ILE A 16 -18.91 -14.51 -2.12
N GLU A 17 -18.90 -15.41 -3.12
CA GLU A 17 -17.86 -15.47 -4.14
C GLU A 17 -17.82 -14.19 -4.99
N GLN A 18 -18.98 -13.69 -5.42
CA GLN A 18 -19.09 -12.41 -6.15
C GLN A 18 -18.62 -11.22 -5.30
N GLU A 19 -19.02 -11.15 -4.03
CA GLU A 19 -18.59 -10.08 -3.12
C GLU A 19 -17.07 -10.12 -2.86
N ALA A 20 -16.49 -11.32 -2.80
CA ALA A 20 -15.04 -11.49 -2.66
C ALA A 20 -14.28 -11.02 -3.91
N GLU A 21 -14.74 -11.39 -5.10
CA GLU A 21 -14.14 -10.94 -6.37
C GLU A 21 -14.18 -9.41 -6.51
N GLU A 22 -15.29 -8.77 -6.12
CA GLU A 22 -15.39 -7.31 -6.12
C GLU A 22 -14.41 -6.64 -5.15
N LEU A 23 -14.18 -7.25 -3.97
CA LEU A 23 -13.23 -6.73 -3.00
C LEU A 23 -11.80 -6.83 -3.53
N ASP A 24 -11.44 -7.95 -4.15
CA ASP A 24 -10.13 -8.17 -4.73
C ASP A 24 -9.82 -7.12 -5.79
N GLN A 25 -10.79 -6.82 -6.68
CA GLN A 25 -10.60 -5.76 -7.68
C GLN A 25 -10.40 -4.39 -7.04
N ARG A 26 -11.22 -4.03 -6.03
CA ARG A 26 -11.08 -2.76 -5.32
C ARG A 26 -9.75 -2.64 -4.58
N LEU A 27 -9.26 -3.74 -4.01
CA LEU A 27 -7.96 -3.79 -3.34
C LEU A 27 -6.83 -3.55 -4.35
N VAL A 28 -6.89 -4.21 -5.51
CA VAL A 28 -5.91 -3.98 -6.59
C VAL A 28 -5.94 -2.54 -7.07
N ASP A 29 -7.12 -1.95 -7.26
CA ASP A 29 -7.26 -0.57 -7.72
C ASP A 29 -6.68 0.43 -6.69
N LEU A 30 -6.97 0.22 -5.40
CA LEU A 30 -6.41 1.05 -4.33
C LEU A 30 -4.88 0.93 -4.26
N LEU A 31 -4.36 -0.30 -4.30
CA LEU A 31 -2.92 -0.53 -4.26
C LEU A 31 -2.22 -0.05 -5.52
N ALA A 32 -2.87 -0.08 -6.68
CA ALA A 32 -2.31 0.48 -7.91
C ALA A 32 -2.20 2.00 -7.84
N TRP A 33 -3.13 2.66 -7.15
CA TRP A 33 -3.03 4.08 -6.85
C TRP A 33 -1.89 4.39 -5.87
N VAL A 34 -1.77 3.62 -4.79
CA VAL A 34 -0.71 3.81 -3.78
C VAL A 34 0.69 3.46 -4.31
N LEU A 35 0.80 2.38 -5.09
CA LEU A 35 2.08 1.84 -5.57
C LEU A 35 2.37 2.25 -7.01
N ASP A 36 1.76 3.30 -7.52
CA ASP A 36 1.85 3.85 -8.89
C ASP A 36 1.38 2.95 -10.05
N THR A 37 1.46 1.63 -9.90
CA THR A 37 1.21 0.68 -10.99
C THR A 37 0.52 -0.59 -10.51
N GLU A 38 -0.33 -1.13 -11.38
CA GLU A 38 -0.97 -2.43 -11.17
C GLU A 38 0.06 -3.56 -11.01
N THR A 39 1.17 -3.51 -11.74
CA THR A 39 2.27 -4.48 -11.63
C THR A 39 2.81 -4.54 -10.21
N ARG A 40 3.09 -3.37 -9.60
CA ARG A 40 3.59 -3.29 -8.23
C ARG A 40 2.54 -3.76 -7.22
N ALA A 41 1.27 -3.40 -7.42
CA ALA A 41 0.15 -3.88 -6.61
C ALA A 41 0.04 -5.42 -6.61
N ARG A 42 0.11 -6.05 -7.79
CA ARG A 42 0.07 -7.51 -7.92
C ARG A 42 1.26 -8.19 -7.23
N ILE A 43 2.47 -7.64 -7.39
CA ILE A 43 3.68 -8.16 -6.71
C ILE A 43 3.55 -8.03 -5.19
N TYR A 44 3.05 -6.89 -4.70
CA TYR A 44 2.82 -6.67 -3.28
C TYR A 44 1.84 -7.70 -2.72
N ILE A 45 0.70 -7.91 -3.39
CA ILE A 45 -0.31 -8.92 -2.99
C ILE A 45 0.32 -10.32 -2.94
N GLU A 46 1.08 -10.72 -3.97
CA GLU A 46 1.77 -12.02 -4.00
C GLU A 46 2.71 -12.19 -2.80
N LEU A 47 3.51 -11.17 -2.48
CA LEU A 47 4.42 -11.18 -1.33
C LEU A 47 3.69 -11.22 0.02
N ARG A 48 2.52 -10.59 0.13
CA ARG A 48 1.68 -10.65 1.34
C ARG A 48 1.06 -12.03 1.54
N GLN A 49 0.74 -12.74 0.46
CA GLN A 49 0.25 -14.13 0.53
C GLN A 49 1.40 -15.13 0.76
N HIS A 50 2.55 -14.85 0.17
CA HIS A 50 3.72 -15.74 0.16
C HIS A 50 5.00 -14.96 0.46
N PRO A 51 5.35 -14.74 1.75
CA PRO A 51 6.55 -14.04 2.13
C PRO A 51 7.81 -14.86 1.82
N GLY A 52 8.95 -14.18 1.62
CA GLY A 52 10.26 -14.83 1.45
C GLY A 52 10.48 -15.46 0.06
N ARG A 53 9.81 -14.93 -0.97
CA ARG A 53 9.87 -15.45 -2.34
C ARG A 53 10.97 -14.78 -3.16
N THR A 54 11.53 -15.51 -4.13
CA THR A 54 12.50 -14.96 -5.08
C THR A 54 11.82 -14.26 -6.25
N SER A 55 12.56 -13.45 -7.01
CA SER A 55 12.03 -12.80 -8.22
C SER A 55 11.50 -13.79 -9.27
N GLU A 56 12.10 -14.98 -9.38
CA GLU A 56 11.59 -16.02 -10.29
C GLU A 56 10.27 -16.62 -9.77
N GLU A 57 10.19 -16.91 -8.47
CA GLU A 57 8.99 -17.49 -7.85
C GLU A 57 7.80 -16.52 -7.91
N ILE A 58 8.05 -15.22 -7.74
CA ILE A 58 7.03 -14.16 -7.85
C ILE A 58 6.54 -14.04 -9.30
N ALA A 59 7.43 -14.13 -10.29
CA ALA A 59 7.04 -14.10 -11.69
C ALA A 59 6.15 -15.30 -12.07
N GLU A 60 6.43 -16.47 -11.50
CA GLU A 60 5.59 -17.66 -11.66
C GLU A 60 4.22 -17.50 -11.00
N GLY A 61 4.16 -16.97 -9.76
CA GLY A 61 2.91 -16.76 -9.02
C GLY A 61 2.01 -15.68 -9.64
N THR A 62 2.59 -14.57 -10.07
CA THR A 62 1.84 -13.43 -10.64
C THR A 62 1.56 -13.55 -12.14
N GLY A 63 2.23 -14.47 -12.86
CA GLY A 63 2.18 -14.58 -14.31
C GLY A 63 2.84 -13.41 -15.06
N LEU A 64 3.61 -12.57 -14.36
CA LEU A 64 4.34 -11.44 -14.93
C LEU A 64 5.67 -11.89 -15.57
N TYR A 65 6.18 -11.09 -16.51
CA TYR A 65 7.50 -11.35 -17.09
C TYR A 65 8.61 -11.18 -16.05
N PRO A 66 9.62 -12.08 -15.98
CA PRO A 66 10.68 -11.99 -14.97
C PRO A 66 11.48 -10.69 -14.98
N SER A 67 11.63 -10.04 -16.14
CA SER A 67 12.29 -8.73 -16.23
C SER A 67 11.48 -7.65 -15.52
N THR A 68 10.17 -7.61 -15.79
CA THR A 68 9.23 -6.67 -15.21
C THR A 68 9.14 -6.85 -13.69
N VAL A 69 9.15 -8.09 -13.22
CA VAL A 69 9.17 -8.37 -11.77
C VAL A 69 10.44 -7.84 -11.12
N ARG A 70 11.62 -8.07 -11.72
CA ARG A 70 12.88 -7.55 -11.16
C ARG A 70 12.93 -6.03 -11.12
N GLU A 71 12.41 -5.37 -12.16
CA GLU A 71 12.32 -3.92 -12.22
C GLU A 71 11.37 -3.37 -11.16
N ALA A 72 10.16 -3.93 -11.07
CA ALA A 72 9.18 -3.52 -10.08
C ALA A 72 9.65 -3.79 -8.64
N LEU A 73 10.33 -4.93 -8.39
CA LEU A 73 10.93 -5.23 -7.08
C LEU A 73 12.07 -4.29 -6.73
N ALA A 74 12.87 -3.85 -7.71
CA ALA A 74 13.91 -2.87 -7.46
C ALA A 74 13.27 -1.54 -7.02
N ALA A 75 12.25 -1.08 -7.74
CA ALA A 75 11.55 0.14 -7.40
C ALA A 75 10.85 0.05 -6.03
N LEU A 76 10.08 -1.02 -5.78
CA LEU A 76 9.44 -1.26 -4.48
C LEU A 76 10.44 -1.34 -3.31
N HIS A 77 11.67 -1.78 -3.59
CA HIS A 77 12.72 -1.80 -2.58
C HIS A 77 13.32 -0.41 -2.34
N ASP A 78 13.52 0.36 -3.40
CA ASP A 78 13.98 1.74 -3.32
C ASP A 78 12.95 2.63 -2.60
N ASP A 79 11.66 2.36 -2.80
CA ASP A 79 10.51 3.00 -2.15
C ASP A 79 10.25 2.48 -0.73
N GLY A 80 11.06 1.55 -0.20
CA GLY A 80 10.91 1.02 1.16
C GLY A 80 9.74 0.05 1.38
N THR A 81 8.86 -0.13 0.39
CA THR A 81 7.69 -1.03 0.46
C THR A 81 8.06 -2.51 0.57
N VAL A 82 9.23 -2.89 0.04
CA VAL A 82 9.72 -4.28 0.06
C VAL A 82 11.15 -4.34 0.59
N THR A 83 11.41 -5.30 1.47
CA THR A 83 12.76 -5.63 1.92
C THR A 83 13.31 -6.78 1.09
N ARG A 84 14.64 -6.82 0.94
CA ARG A 84 15.33 -7.93 0.27
C ARG A 84 16.44 -8.50 1.14
N GLU A 85 16.51 -9.81 1.21
CA GLU A 85 17.56 -10.52 1.94
C GLU A 85 18.20 -11.60 1.09
N LYS A 86 19.50 -11.87 1.31
CA LYS A 86 20.16 -12.98 0.62
C LYS A 86 19.78 -14.29 1.30
N ARG A 87 19.15 -15.21 0.54
CA ARG A 87 18.83 -16.55 1.00
C ARG A 87 20.07 -17.24 1.55
N LYS A 88 20.02 -17.75 2.79
CA LYS A 88 21.14 -18.47 3.40
C LYS A 88 21.24 -19.89 2.83
N ALA A 89 21.83 -20.04 1.65
CA ALA A 89 22.14 -21.36 1.11
C ALA A 89 23.58 -21.80 1.47
N ALA A 90 23.74 -23.07 1.83
CA ALA A 90 25.03 -23.69 2.18
C ALA A 90 25.88 -24.10 0.96
N GLY A 91 25.52 -23.67 -0.25
CA GLY A 91 26.09 -24.15 -1.51
C GLY A 91 26.98 -23.12 -2.24
N ALA A 92 27.87 -23.61 -3.09
CA ALA A 92 28.69 -22.79 -4.00
C ALA A 92 27.82 -22.28 -5.17
N GLY A 93 27.15 -21.14 -4.96
CA GLY A 93 26.34 -20.45 -5.95
C GLY A 93 26.07 -19.01 -5.53
N ASN A 94 25.56 -18.19 -6.45
CA ASN A 94 25.05 -16.87 -6.06
C ASN A 94 23.68 -17.07 -5.41
N ASN A 95 23.52 -16.58 -4.18
CA ASN A 95 22.27 -16.74 -3.46
C ASN A 95 21.24 -15.75 -4.02
N PRO A 96 20.05 -16.22 -4.42
CA PRO A 96 18.99 -15.32 -4.86
C PRO A 96 18.54 -14.44 -3.69
N TYR A 97 18.01 -13.26 -4.03
CA TYR A 97 17.33 -12.42 -3.06
C TYR A 97 15.92 -12.96 -2.82
N GLU A 98 15.55 -13.02 -1.56
CA GLU A 98 14.18 -13.20 -1.09
C GLU A 98 13.61 -11.84 -0.76
N TYR A 99 12.32 -11.67 -1.03
CA TYR A 99 11.61 -10.41 -0.86
C TYR A 99 10.47 -10.58 0.14
N GLU A 100 10.26 -9.55 0.95
CA GLU A 100 9.15 -9.46 1.89
C GLU A 100 8.53 -8.07 1.82
N ALA A 101 7.20 -8.01 1.80
CA ALA A 101 6.47 -6.75 1.76
C ALA A 101 6.12 -6.27 3.18
N ILE A 102 6.20 -4.95 3.41
CA ILE A 102 5.78 -4.31 4.66
C ILE A 102 4.29 -4.55 4.96
N ALA A 103 3.83 -4.22 6.18
CA ALA A 103 2.41 -4.34 6.48
C ALA A 103 1.60 -3.26 5.74
N PRO A 104 0.34 -3.53 5.37
CA PRO A 104 -0.52 -2.52 4.75
C PRO A 104 -0.69 -1.25 5.61
N ALA A 105 -0.62 -1.38 6.93
CA ALA A 105 -0.68 -0.25 7.85
C ALA A 105 0.54 0.68 7.70
N ASP A 106 1.72 0.11 7.47
CA ASP A 106 2.96 0.88 7.26
C ASP A 106 2.86 1.64 5.93
N LEU A 107 2.38 0.97 4.87
CA LEU A 107 2.17 1.58 3.55
C LEU A 107 1.19 2.76 3.61
N VAL A 108 0.10 2.63 4.38
CA VAL A 108 -0.87 3.73 4.56
C VAL A 108 -0.25 4.90 5.32
N GLY A 109 0.66 4.62 6.27
CA GLY A 109 1.40 5.67 6.98
C GLY A 109 2.16 6.58 6.03
N GLU A 110 2.91 6.01 5.10
CA GLU A 110 3.71 6.74 4.10
C GLU A 110 2.83 7.64 3.22
N VAL A 111 1.69 7.14 2.74
CA VAL A 111 0.75 7.92 1.90
C VAL A 111 0.11 9.07 2.69
N VAL A 112 -0.22 8.86 3.95
CA VAL A 112 -0.82 9.91 4.79
C VAL A 112 0.18 11.04 5.04
N GLU A 113 1.45 10.72 5.24
CA GLU A 113 2.52 11.71 5.37
C GLU A 113 2.67 12.54 4.08
N GLU A 114 2.69 11.89 2.91
CA GLU A 114 2.76 12.59 1.62
C GLU A 114 1.58 13.56 1.40
N VAL A 115 0.34 13.10 1.64
CA VAL A 115 -0.86 13.94 1.50
C VAL A 115 -0.80 15.12 2.48
N GLN A 116 -0.31 14.92 3.70
CA GLN A 116 -0.14 16.01 4.66
C GLN A 116 0.88 17.05 4.17
N GLU A 117 2.01 16.62 3.62
CA GLU A 117 3.03 17.52 3.06
C GLU A 117 2.49 18.34 1.88
N GLU A 118 1.75 17.70 0.96
CA GLU A 118 1.11 18.39 -0.16
C GLU A 118 0.07 19.41 0.31
N LEU A 119 -0.79 19.04 1.26
CA LEU A 119 -1.79 19.95 1.82
C LEU A 119 -1.12 21.12 2.55
N ASN A 120 -0.10 20.85 3.37
CA ASN A 120 0.68 21.89 4.03
C ASN A 120 1.30 22.85 3.00
N THR A 121 1.78 22.33 1.86
CA THR A 121 2.33 23.16 0.78
C THR A 121 1.25 24.06 0.18
N VAL A 122 0.05 23.54 -0.09
CA VAL A 122 -1.07 24.34 -0.63
C VAL A 122 -1.53 25.41 0.36
N PHE A 123 -1.69 25.08 1.65
CA PHE A 123 -2.11 26.06 2.66
C PHE A 123 -1.06 27.14 2.90
N ASN A 124 0.23 26.78 2.93
CA ASN A 124 1.30 27.78 3.03
C ASN A 124 1.39 28.66 1.77
N LEU A 125 1.07 28.11 0.59
CA LEU A 125 1.04 28.87 -0.66
C LEU A 125 -0.14 29.86 -0.69
N ASP A 126 -1.32 29.46 -0.19
CA ASP A 126 -2.49 30.36 -0.05
C ASP A 126 -2.22 31.46 0.97
N ALA A 127 -1.52 31.17 2.07
CA ALA A 127 -1.09 32.18 3.05
C ALA A 127 -0.08 33.19 2.49
N VAL A 128 0.79 32.77 1.57
CA VAL A 128 1.78 33.67 0.90
C VAL A 128 1.15 34.45 -0.25
N LEU A 129 0.11 33.92 -0.90
CA LEU A 129 -0.58 34.58 -2.02
C LEU A 129 -1.80 35.41 -1.57
N GLY A 130 -2.29 35.20 -0.34
CA GLY A 130 -3.43 35.93 0.25
C GLY A 130 -3.04 37.19 1.03
N ASP A 131 -1.75 37.49 1.19
CA ASP A 131 -1.23 38.65 1.96
C ASP A 131 -0.81 39.82 1.06
N ASP A 132 -1.69 40.22 0.13
CA ASP A 132 -1.63 41.53 -0.53
C ASP A 132 -2.64 42.54 0.07
N GLU A 133 -3.35 42.19 1.16
CA GLU A 133 -4.18 43.13 1.93
C GLU A 133 -4.00 42.93 3.45
N ASP A 134 -3.19 43.81 4.04
CA ASP A 134 -3.12 44.22 5.46
C ASP A 134 -2.09 43.56 6.41
N ASP A 135 -0.89 44.16 6.40
CA ASP A 135 -0.03 44.51 7.56
C ASP A 135 -0.52 44.02 8.96
N THR A 136 0.18 43.03 9.54
CA THR A 136 0.83 43.02 10.88
C THR A 136 0.71 41.69 11.68
N ASP A 137 1.89 41.17 12.08
CA ASP A 137 2.17 40.18 13.13
C ASP A 137 1.68 38.72 12.98
N THR A 138 2.35 37.94 12.11
CA THR A 138 2.24 36.47 12.09
C THR A 138 3.60 35.80 12.36
N GLY A 139 3.93 35.65 13.65
CA GLY A 139 5.01 34.74 14.09
C GLY A 139 4.52 33.29 14.22
N PRO A 140 5.41 32.28 14.18
CA PRO A 140 5.04 30.87 14.26
C PRO A 140 4.33 30.55 15.58
N VAL A 141 3.17 29.88 15.51
CA VAL A 141 2.41 29.48 16.70
C VAL A 141 2.89 28.11 17.18
N THR A 142 3.34 28.03 18.43
CA THR A 142 3.74 26.78 19.08
C THR A 142 2.62 26.33 20.02
N VAL A 143 1.97 25.20 19.73
CA VAL A 143 0.91 24.65 20.59
C VAL A 143 1.55 23.65 21.56
N SER A 144 1.55 23.98 22.86
CA SER A 144 1.98 23.07 23.93
C SER A 144 0.76 22.36 24.51
N VAL A 145 0.57 21.09 24.15
CA VAL A 145 -0.46 20.25 24.78
C VAL A 145 0.10 19.76 26.12
N THR A 146 -0.56 20.15 27.21
CA THR A 146 -0.28 19.57 28.54
C THR A 146 -1.37 18.55 28.82
N GLU A 147 -0.99 17.28 28.94
CA GLU A 147 -1.87 16.20 29.35
C GLU A 147 -1.81 16.01 30.88
N GLU A 148 -2.98 15.75 31.47
CA GLU A 148 -3.24 15.14 32.80
C GLU A 148 -2.98 16.03 34.06
N ASP A 149 -3.69 15.89 35.20
CA ASP A 149 -4.47 14.76 35.73
C ASP A 149 -5.42 15.22 36.88
N ASP A 150 -6.39 14.36 37.21
CA ASP A 150 -7.38 14.41 38.29
C ASP A 150 -6.87 14.88 39.69
N ALA A 151 -7.62 15.78 40.36
CA ALA A 151 -7.80 15.85 41.82
C ALA A 151 -8.90 16.83 42.27
#